data_AF-A0A1D7QE94-F1
#
_entry.id   AF-A0A1D7QE94-F1
#
_cell.length_a   1.000
_cell.length_b   1.000
_cell.length_c   1.000
_cell.angle_alpha   90.00
_cell.angle_beta   90.00
_cell.angle_gamma   90.00
#
_symmetry.space_group_name_H-M   'P 1'
#
loop_
_entity.id
_entity.type
_entity.pdbx_description
1 polymer ?
#
loop_
_entity_poly.entity_id
_entity_poly.type
_entity_poly.pdbx_seq_one_letter_code
_entity_poly.pdbx_strand_id
1 'polypeptide(L)'
;MMNKIYLTLGFCLIGLSIAFLFSWLNNNQQEISISVTEAPNTYTLSAFYPKGQTENVKRYLDNCLKPASIFRNSRELDQEITLSDQTRFYIKASEGRLYLKLDKSINSGNSIRRIKAICEGINFKGS
;
A
#
# COMPACT_ATOMS: atom_id res chain seq x y z
N MET A 1 33.04 -47.68 4.34
CA MET A 1 31.65 -47.21 4.60
C MET A 1 31.61 -45.79 5.18
N MET A 2 32.46 -45.43 6.15
CA MET A 2 32.53 -44.09 6.77
C MET A 2 32.72 -42.89 5.82
N ASN A 3 33.61 -42.96 4.82
CA ASN A 3 33.89 -41.80 3.93
C ASN A 3 32.69 -41.36 3.08
N LYS A 4 31.78 -42.28 2.75
CA LYS A 4 30.54 -41.95 2.02
C LYS A 4 29.52 -41.26 2.94
N ILE A 5 29.50 -41.59 4.22
CA ILE A 5 28.63 -40.97 5.23
C ILE A 5 29.03 -39.50 5.42
N TYR A 6 30.32 -39.20 5.53
CA TYR A 6 30.80 -37.81 5.66
C TYR A 6 30.53 -36.97 4.40
N LEU A 7 30.65 -37.54 3.20
CA LEU A 7 30.27 -36.85 1.96
C LEU A 7 28.77 -36.54 1.94
N THR A 8 27.93 -37.50 2.34
CA THR A 8 26.47 -37.32 2.35
C THR A 8 26.03 -36.28 3.39
N LEU A 9 26.63 -36.31 4.59
CA LEU A 9 26.42 -35.31 5.65
C LEU A 9 26.89 -33.91 5.22
N GLY A 10 28.02 -33.82 4.51
CA GLY A 10 28.51 -32.55 3.95
C GLY A 10 27.54 -31.92 2.97
N PHE A 11 26.98 -32.71 2.04
CA PHE A 11 25.96 -32.22 1.09
C PHE A 11 24.68 -31.75 1.79
N CYS A 12 24.22 -32.46 2.83
CA CYS A 12 23.05 -32.03 3.61
C CYS A 12 23.27 -30.69 4.33
N LEU A 13 24.46 -30.48 4.91
CA LEU A 13 24.80 -29.23 5.61
C LEU A 13 24.89 -28.03 4.65
N ILE A 14 25.40 -28.24 3.43
CA ILE A 14 25.44 -27.21 2.39
C ILE A 14 24.03 -26.87 1.88
N GLY A 15 23.18 -27.89 1.68
CA GLY A 15 21.79 -27.67 1.29
C GLY A 15 20.99 -26.87 2.32
N LEU A 16 21.16 -27.17 3.61
CA LEU A 16 20.51 -26.45 4.71
C LEU A 16 20.97 -25.01 4.84
N SER A 17 22.27 -24.74 4.64
CA SER A 17 22.81 -23.37 4.70
C SER A 17 22.35 -22.51 3.52
N ILE A 18 22.21 -23.09 2.33
CA ILE A 18 21.62 -22.39 1.17
C ILE A 18 20.14 -22.08 1.43
N ALA A 19 19.36 -23.02 1.97
CA ALA A 19 17.95 -22.79 2.30
C ALA A 19 17.77 -21.70 3.37
N PHE A 20 18.64 -21.65 4.38
CA PHE A 20 18.64 -20.58 5.39
C PHE A 20 18.99 -19.21 4.80
N LEU A 21 19.97 -19.13 3.88
CA LEU A 21 20.32 -17.89 3.19
C LEU A 21 19.17 -17.37 2.32
N PHE A 22 18.49 -18.27 1.59
CA PHE A 22 17.32 -17.89 0.78
C PHE A 22 16.16 -17.39 1.63
N SER A 23 15.86 -18.05 2.76
CA SER A 23 14.82 -17.58 3.68
C SER A 23 15.15 -16.24 4.33
N TRP A 24 16.42 -15.98 4.67
CA TRP A 24 16.82 -14.72 5.29
C TRP A 24 16.79 -13.55 4.30
N LEU A 25 17.15 -13.78 3.04
CA LEU A 25 17.05 -12.79 1.96
C LEU A 25 15.59 -12.43 1.61
N ASN A 26 14.67 -13.38 1.74
CA ASN A 26 13.26 -13.18 1.41
C ASN A 26 12.44 -12.53 2.53
N ASN A 27 12.98 -12.41 3.75
CA ASN A 27 12.23 -11.94 4.92
C ASN A 27 12.29 -10.41 5.14
N ASN A 28 12.64 -9.64 4.11
CA ASN A 28 12.53 -8.18 4.12
C ASN A 28 11.09 -7.75 3.81
N GLN A 29 10.12 -8.23 4.59
CA GLN A 29 8.78 -7.63 4.59
C GLN A 29 8.90 -6.24 5.22
N GLN A 30 9.13 -5.23 4.38
CA GLN A 30 9.00 -3.84 4.80
C GLN A 30 7.56 -3.63 5.28
N GLU A 31 7.40 -3.31 6.57
CA GLU A 31 6.09 -3.20 7.19
C GLU A 31 5.24 -2.12 6.52
N ILE A 32 4.02 -2.51 6.14
CA ILE A 32 2.98 -1.60 5.69
C ILE A 32 2.18 -1.21 6.91
N SER A 33 2.09 0.09 7.18
CA SER A 33 1.30 0.62 8.30
C SER A 33 0.15 1.44 7.76
N ILE A 34 -1.08 1.06 8.09
CA ILE A 34 -2.29 1.77 7.68
C ILE A 34 -3.07 2.16 8.93
N SER A 35 -3.39 3.44 9.04
CA SER A 35 -4.19 4.02 10.11
C SER A 35 -5.42 4.67 9.51
N VAL A 36 -6.59 4.23 9.96
CA VAL A 36 -7.89 4.82 9.63
C VAL A 36 -8.42 5.52 10.87
N THR A 37 -8.84 6.77 10.73
CA THR A 37 -9.48 7.53 11.80
C THR A 37 -10.83 8.03 11.35
N GLU A 38 -11.86 7.61 12.06
CA GLU A 38 -13.26 7.97 11.81
C GLU A 38 -13.75 8.87 12.95
N ALA A 39 -13.86 10.18 12.70
CA ALA A 39 -14.50 11.12 13.61
C ALA A 39 -15.90 11.47 13.09
N PRO A 40 -16.83 12.09 13.86
CA PRO A 40 -18.20 12.34 13.41
C PRO A 40 -18.32 13.02 12.03
N ASN A 41 -17.48 14.02 11.77
CA ASN A 41 -17.53 14.83 10.54
C ASN A 41 -16.39 14.52 9.56
N THR A 42 -15.42 13.69 9.91
CA THR A 42 -14.25 13.46 9.05
C THR A 42 -13.86 11.98 9.00
N TYR A 43 -13.37 11.58 7.83
CA TYR A 43 -12.73 10.29 7.60
C TYR A 43 -11.29 10.55 7.15
N THR A 44 -10.33 9.94 7.82
CA THR A 44 -8.91 10.10 7.53
C THR A 44 -8.25 8.75 7.33
N LEU A 45 -7.44 8.63 6.29
CA LEU A 45 -6.55 7.50 6.04
C LEU A 45 -5.10 8.02 6.03
N SER A 46 -4.23 7.37 6.78
CA SER A 46 -2.78 7.51 6.68
C SER A 46 -2.17 6.14 6.38
N ALA A 47 -1.37 6.03 5.33
CA ALA A 47 -0.69 4.81 4.96
C ALA A 47 0.80 5.06 4.73
N PHE A 48 1.63 4.19 5.31
CA PHE A 48 3.05 4.09 5.09
C PHE A 48 3.32 2.73 4.44
N TYR A 49 4.08 2.73 3.35
CA TYR A 49 4.37 1.53 2.57
C TYR A 49 5.77 1.60 1.97
N PRO A 50 6.32 0.45 1.53
CA PRO A 50 7.60 0.38 0.82
C PRO A 50 7.68 1.39 -0.32
N LYS A 51 8.80 2.10 -0.46
CA LYS A 51 8.99 3.08 -1.55
C LYS A 51 8.72 2.46 -2.94
N GLY A 52 9.13 1.21 -3.15
CA GLY A 52 8.88 0.45 -4.38
C GLY A 52 7.40 0.18 -4.69
N GLN A 53 6.50 0.27 -3.70
CA GLN A 53 5.05 0.12 -3.87
C GLN A 53 4.34 1.43 -4.24
N THR A 54 5.03 2.57 -4.22
CA THR A 54 4.44 3.89 -4.52
C THR A 54 3.71 3.90 -5.86
N GLU A 55 4.31 3.33 -6.91
CA GLU A 55 3.70 3.33 -8.24
C GLU A 55 2.46 2.42 -8.30
N ASN A 56 2.45 1.32 -7.54
CA ASN A 56 1.30 0.43 -7.45
C ASN A 56 0.12 1.11 -6.75
N VAL A 57 0.38 1.83 -5.65
CA VAL A 57 -0.64 2.61 -4.94
C VAL A 57 -1.20 3.74 -5.81
N LYS A 58 -0.34 4.48 -6.51
CA LYS A 58 -0.76 5.52 -7.46
C LYS A 58 -1.66 4.98 -8.56
N ARG A 59 -1.23 3.88 -9.20
CA ARG A 59 -1.99 3.22 -10.28
C ARG A 59 -3.34 2.71 -9.77
N TYR A 60 -3.38 2.15 -8.56
CA TYR A 60 -4.62 1.73 -7.92
C TYR A 60 -5.58 2.90 -7.73
N LEU A 61 -5.11 4.00 -7.13
CA LEU A 61 -5.91 5.21 -6.92
C LEU A 61 -6.42 5.81 -8.23
N ASP A 62 -5.55 6.00 -9.23
CA ASP A 62 -5.95 6.51 -10.55
C ASP A 62 -7.00 5.61 -11.21
N ASN A 63 -6.90 4.28 -11.07
CA ASN A 63 -7.91 3.36 -11.59
C ASN A 63 -9.26 3.47 -10.87
N CYS A 64 -9.25 3.58 -9.54
CA CYS A 64 -10.46 3.71 -8.73
C CYS A 64 -11.16 5.06 -8.88
N LEU A 65 -10.40 6.11 -9.22
CA LEU A 65 -10.88 7.48 -9.36
C LEU A 65 -11.23 7.86 -10.81
N LYS A 66 -11.12 6.93 -11.76
CA LYS A 66 -11.56 7.14 -13.15
C LYS A 66 -12.99 7.73 -13.20
N PRO A 67 -13.24 8.67 -14.11
CA PRO A 67 -12.34 9.16 -15.17
C PRO A 67 -11.27 10.18 -14.69
N ALA A 68 -11.25 10.56 -13.41
CA ALA A 68 -10.23 11.46 -12.90
C ALA A 68 -8.87 10.74 -12.80
N SER A 69 -7.86 11.27 -13.48
CA SER A 69 -6.46 10.95 -13.22
C SER A 69 -5.88 12.06 -12.35
N ILE A 70 -5.58 11.73 -11.10
CA ILE A 70 -5.15 12.70 -10.09
C ILE A 70 -3.63 12.82 -10.04
N PHE A 71 -2.89 11.78 -10.49
CA PHE A 71 -1.44 11.79 -10.43
C PHE A 71 -0.75 12.40 -11.65
N ARG A 72 -1.36 12.47 -12.86
CA ARG A 72 -0.85 13.17 -14.08
C ARG A 72 0.71 13.22 -14.22
N ASN A 73 1.41 12.12 -14.01
CA ASN A 73 2.89 11.98 -14.00
C ASN A 73 3.66 12.66 -12.84
N SER A 74 2.98 13.27 -11.88
CA SER A 74 3.60 13.85 -10.70
C SER A 74 4.12 12.79 -9.74
N ARG A 75 5.32 13.03 -9.22
CA ARG A 75 5.91 12.21 -8.15
C ARG A 75 5.21 12.43 -6.81
N GLU A 76 4.67 13.62 -6.60
CA GLU A 76 4.01 14.02 -5.36
C GLU A 76 2.67 14.69 -5.62
N LEU A 77 1.78 14.61 -4.65
CA LEU A 77 0.46 15.20 -4.69
C LEU A 77 0.18 15.83 -3.32
N ASP A 78 -0.35 17.04 -3.31
CA ASP A 78 -0.80 17.72 -2.09
C ASP A 78 -1.86 18.74 -2.49
N GLN A 79 -3.11 18.29 -2.60
CA GLN A 79 -4.20 19.15 -3.06
C GLN A 79 -5.57 18.61 -2.66
N GLU A 80 -6.57 19.50 -2.74
CA GLU A 80 -7.98 19.10 -2.72
C GLU A 80 -8.41 18.64 -4.12
N ILE A 81 -9.08 17.50 -4.18
CA ILE A 81 -9.64 16.91 -5.40
C ILE A 81 -11.15 17.03 -5.35
N THR A 82 -11.73 17.49 -6.47
CA THR A 82 -13.16 17.42 -6.73
C THR A 82 -13.42 16.49 -7.90
N LEU A 83 -14.17 15.42 -7.67
CA LEU A 83 -14.57 14.48 -8.72
C LEU A 83 -15.80 15.01 -9.48
N SER A 84 -16.12 14.38 -10.62
CA SER A 84 -17.28 14.74 -11.45
C SER A 84 -18.62 14.60 -10.74
N ASP A 85 -18.71 13.73 -9.73
CA ASP A 85 -19.88 13.53 -8.88
C ASP A 85 -19.91 14.52 -7.69
N GLN A 86 -19.10 15.59 -7.74
CA GLN A 86 -18.91 16.60 -6.70
C GLN A 86 -18.32 16.05 -5.39
N THR A 87 -17.79 14.82 -5.39
CA THR A 87 -17.06 14.31 -4.23
C THR A 87 -15.78 15.13 -4.02
N ARG A 88 -15.61 15.69 -2.82
CA ARG A 88 -14.49 16.55 -2.44
C ARG A 88 -13.67 15.92 -1.34
N PHE A 89 -12.36 15.76 -1.56
CA PHE A 89 -11.45 15.24 -0.54
C PHE A 89 -10.06 15.82 -0.71
N TYR A 90 -9.33 15.92 0.39
CA TYR A 90 -7.92 16.27 0.38
C TYR A 90 -7.07 15.01 0.27
N ILE A 91 -6.03 15.06 -0.56
CA ILE A 91 -5.08 13.98 -0.71
C ILE A 91 -3.66 14.54 -0.71
N LYS A 92 -2.80 13.84 0.02
CA LYS A 92 -1.36 14.06 0.02
C LYS A 92 -0.66 12.73 -0.20
N ALA A 93 0.16 12.64 -1.23
CA ALA A 93 0.87 11.43 -1.57
C ALA A 93 2.31 11.76 -1.94
N SER A 94 3.23 11.00 -1.40
CA SER A 94 4.66 11.06 -1.71
C SER A 94 5.24 9.65 -1.70
N GLU A 95 6.55 9.54 -1.95
CA GLU A 95 7.21 8.23 -1.97
C GLU A 95 7.05 7.50 -0.62
N GLY A 96 6.42 6.32 -0.66
CA GLY A 96 6.17 5.50 0.53
C GLY A 96 5.08 6.02 1.49
N ARG A 97 4.36 7.08 1.14
CA ARG A 97 3.35 7.70 2.02
C ARG A 97 2.10 8.13 1.27
N LEU A 98 0.95 7.86 1.87
CA LEU A 98 -0.35 8.35 1.42
C LEU A 98 -1.15 8.88 2.61
N TYR A 99 -1.78 10.02 2.41
CA TYR A 99 -2.73 10.63 3.33
C TYR A 99 -3.96 11.05 2.54
N LEU A 100 -5.14 10.71 3.06
CA LEU A 100 -6.42 11.10 2.50
C LEU A 100 -7.32 11.60 3.62
N LYS A 101 -7.98 12.73 3.40
CA LYS A 101 -8.97 13.28 4.32
C LYS A 101 -10.25 13.63 3.57
N LEU A 102 -11.36 13.08 4.04
CA LEU A 102 -12.70 13.32 3.53
C LEU A 102 -13.54 14.01 4.61
N ASP A 103 -14.20 15.11 4.25
CA ASP A 103 -15.19 15.77 5.10
C ASP A 103 -16.58 15.17 4.81
N LYS A 104 -17.16 14.55 5.83
CA LYS A 104 -18.46 13.86 5.75
C LYS A 104 -19.64 14.82 5.78
N SER A 105 -19.45 16.06 6.24
CA SER A 105 -20.51 17.07 6.31
C SER A 105 -20.86 17.67 4.96
N ILE A 106 -19.90 17.68 4.02
CA ILE A 106 -20.07 18.27 2.68
C ILE A 106 -20.22 17.22 1.56
N ASN A 107 -19.98 15.94 1.85
CA ASN A 107 -20.04 14.86 0.88
C ASN A 107 -21.28 13.99 1.07
N SER A 108 -21.85 13.50 -0.04
CA SER A 108 -22.99 12.59 0.02
C SER A 108 -22.63 11.27 0.70
N GLY A 109 -23.62 10.58 1.27
CA GLY A 109 -23.42 9.23 1.83
C GLY A 109 -22.84 8.23 0.83
N ASN A 110 -23.20 8.35 -0.46
CA ASN A 110 -22.65 7.51 -1.53
C ASN A 110 -21.16 7.81 -1.77
N SER A 111 -20.80 9.10 -1.84
CA SER A 111 -19.41 9.56 -1.96
C SER A 111 -18.56 9.05 -0.80
N ILE A 112 -19.08 9.16 0.42
CA ILE A 112 -18.40 8.67 1.64
C ILE A 112 -18.14 7.17 1.55
N ARG A 113 -19.16 6.37 1.23
CA ARG A 113 -18.98 4.90 1.11
C ARG A 113 -17.99 4.55 0.00
N ARG A 114 -18.03 5.25 -1.15
CA ARG A 114 -17.12 5.03 -2.27
C ARG A 114 -15.66 5.25 -1.85
N ILE A 115 -15.36 6.39 -1.21
CA ILE A 115 -13.99 6.71 -0.79
C ILE A 115 -13.49 5.72 0.26
N LYS A 116 -14.33 5.34 1.23
CA LYS A 116 -13.97 4.30 2.22
C LYS A 116 -13.61 2.97 1.56
N ALA A 117 -14.42 2.50 0.62
CA ALA A 117 -14.16 1.26 -0.12
C ALA A 117 -12.83 1.33 -0.91
N ILE A 118 -12.50 2.50 -1.48
CA ILE A 118 -11.20 2.70 -2.15
C ILE A 118 -10.06 2.57 -1.13
N CYS A 119 -10.16 3.22 0.02
CA CYS A 119 -9.17 3.17 1.09
C CYS A 119 -8.98 1.76 1.67
N GLU A 120 -10.06 0.98 1.81
CA GLU A 120 -10.02 -0.42 2.23
C GLU A 120 -9.24 -1.30 1.23
N GLY A 121 -9.37 -1.05 -0.08
CA GLY A 121 -8.60 -1.82 -1.08
C GLY A 121 -7.09 -1.54 -1.09
N ILE A 122 -6.64 -0.42 -0.49
CA ILE A 122 -5.20 -0.15 -0.28
C ILE A 122 -4.62 -1.13 0.74
N ASN A 123 -5.42 -1.54 1.72
CA ASN A 123 -5.04 -2.51 2.75
C ASN A 123 -4.77 -3.91 2.16
N PHE A 124 -5.43 -4.26 1.05
CA PHE A 124 -5.36 -5.61 0.46
C PHE A 124 -4.35 -5.78 -0.68
N LYS A 125 -3.91 -4.69 -1.31
CA LYS A 125 -3.02 -4.74 -2.50
C LYS A 125 -1.66 -4.09 -2.29
N GLY A 126 -1.40 -3.56 -1.09
CA GLY A 126 -0.08 -3.07 -0.70
C GLY A 126 0.87 -4.18 -0.24
N SER A 127 0.34 -5.34 0.17
CA SER A 127 1.06 -6.53 0.67
C SER A 127 1.40 -7.53 -0.43
#